data_AF-A0A1H0IVK6-F1
#
_entry.id   AF-A0A1H0IVK6-F1
#
_cell.length_a   1.000
_cell.length_b   1.000
_cell.length_c   1.000
_cell.angle_alpha   90.00
_cell.angle_beta   90.00
_cell.angle_gamma   90.00
#
_symmetry.space_group_name_H-M   'P 1'
#
loop_
_entity.id
_entity.type
_entity.pdbx_description
1 polymer ?
#
loop_
_entity_poly.entity_id
_entity_poly.type
_entity_poly.pdbx_seq_one_letter_code
_entity_poly.pdbx_strand_id
1 'polypeptide(L)'
;MSIPADASSGSPPGLRVSVDLNLCQAYAQCCYAAPRHFRIEGHEALFYDPAPAAADRDDIERARVACPVQAIRVQDPGRDA
;
A
#
# COMPACT_ATOMS: atom_id res chain seq x y z
N MET A 1 -34.18 -2.45 -10.02
CA MET A 1 -34.07 -0.98 -9.97
C MET A 1 -32.69 -0.67 -9.42
N SER A 2 -31.82 -0.24 -10.33
CA SER A 2 -30.37 -0.13 -10.16
C SER A 2 -30.00 1.05 -9.28
N ILE A 3 -29.10 0.83 -8.32
CA ILE A 3 -28.29 1.87 -7.70
C ILE A 3 -26.93 1.77 -8.40
N PRO A 4 -26.47 2.77 -9.18
CA PRO A 4 -25.06 2.91 -9.46
C PRO A 4 -24.44 3.68 -8.29
N ALA A 5 -23.67 2.99 -7.44
CA ALA A 5 -22.76 3.66 -6.52
C ALA A 5 -21.42 3.83 -7.24
N ASP A 6 -21.36 4.83 -8.14
CA ASP A 6 -20.10 5.48 -8.45
C ASP A 6 -19.68 6.25 -7.19
N ALA A 7 -18.70 5.70 -6.48
CA ALA A 7 -17.93 6.45 -5.49
C ALA A 7 -16.57 6.79 -6.13
N SER A 8 -16.61 7.53 -7.23
CA SER A 8 -15.46 8.29 -7.68
C SER A 8 -15.25 9.44 -6.68
N SER A 9 -14.23 9.33 -5.83
CA SER A 9 -13.64 10.51 -5.19
C SER A 9 -12.16 10.53 -5.55
N GLY A 10 -11.83 11.33 -6.55
CA GLY A 10 -10.51 11.42 -7.16
C GLY A 10 -9.48 12.00 -6.19
N SER A 11 -8.48 11.19 -5.84
CA SER A 11 -7.12 11.68 -5.68
C SER A 11 -6.47 11.75 -7.08
N PRO A 12 -5.42 12.57 -7.30
CA PRO A 12 -4.65 12.54 -8.56
C PRO A 12 -4.17 11.11 -8.87
N PRO A 13 -3.61 10.81 -10.07
CA PRO A 13 -2.95 9.53 -10.33
C PRO A 13 -1.70 9.43 -9.46
N GLY A 14 -1.92 9.21 -8.18
CA GLY A 14 -0.95 8.88 -7.17
C GLY A 14 -0.80 7.37 -7.12
N LEU A 15 0.25 6.94 -6.44
CA LEU A 15 0.50 5.53 -6.21
C LEU A 15 -0.68 4.93 -5.44
N ARG A 16 -1.11 3.74 -5.87
CA ARG A 16 -2.04 2.92 -5.10
C ARG A 16 -1.29 1.76 -4.50
N VAL A 17 -1.40 1.62 -3.18
CA VAL A 17 -0.82 0.52 -2.42
C VAL A 17 -1.94 -0.37 -1.90
N SER A 18 -1.75 -1.68 -2.02
CA SER A 18 -2.65 -2.66 -1.43
C SER A 18 -1.83 -3.75 -0.78
N VAL A 19 -2.19 -4.14 0.44
CA VAL A 19 -1.54 -5.24 1.14
C VAL A 19 -2.53 -6.38 1.31
N ASP A 20 -2.15 -7.56 0.82
CA ASP A 20 -2.89 -8.79 1.09
C ASP A 20 -2.65 -9.21 2.55
N LEU A 21 -3.60 -8.87 3.42
CA LEU A 21 -3.52 -9.19 4.84
C LEU A 21 -3.69 -10.68 5.14
N ASN A 22 -4.16 -11.50 4.18
CA ASN A 22 -4.17 -12.96 4.35
C ASN A 22 -2.79 -13.57 4.10
N LEU A 23 -1.98 -12.94 3.24
CA LEU A 23 -0.58 -13.33 3.03
C LEU A 23 0.36 -12.72 4.06
N CYS A 24 0.05 -11.53 4.58
CA CYS A 24 0.88 -10.83 5.56
C CYS A 24 1.10 -11.69 6.82
N GLN A 25 2.38 -11.92 7.16
CA GLN A 25 2.81 -12.69 8.34
C GLN A 25 3.47 -11.79 9.41
N ALA A 26 3.18 -10.48 9.41
CA ALA A 26 3.66 -9.52 10.41
C ALA A 26 5.20 -9.45 10.62
N TYR A 27 6.03 -9.79 9.62
CA TYR A 27 7.50 -9.68 9.70
C TYR A 27 8.07 -8.26 9.89
N ALA A 28 7.23 -7.23 9.86
CA ALA A 28 7.55 -5.82 10.03
C ALA A 28 8.57 -5.21 9.03
N GLN A 29 9.01 -5.94 8.00
CA GLN A 29 10.04 -5.46 7.07
C GLN A 29 9.64 -4.17 6.34
N CYS A 30 8.36 -4.06 5.95
CA CYS A 30 7.82 -2.84 5.36
C CYS A 30 7.87 -1.64 6.32
N CYS A 31 7.72 -1.87 7.63
CA CYS A 31 7.79 -0.81 8.64
C CYS A 31 9.21 -0.27 8.79
N TYR A 32 10.23 -1.10 8.61
CA TYR A 32 11.63 -0.64 8.59
C TYR A 32 11.98 0.08 7.29
N ALA A 33 11.49 -0.41 6.14
CA ALA A 33 11.79 0.16 4.83
C ALA A 33 11.08 1.50 4.56
N ALA A 34 9.86 1.66 5.07
CA ALA A 34 9.04 2.85 4.89
C ALA A 34 8.19 3.15 6.15
N PRO A 35 8.82 3.58 7.26
CA PRO A 35 8.18 3.76 8.57
C PRO A 35 7.10 4.86 8.58
N ARG A 36 7.08 5.73 7.58
CA ARG A 36 6.06 6.78 7.41
C ARG A 36 4.74 6.23 6.86
N HIS A 37 4.79 5.10 6.13
CA HIS A 37 3.65 4.54 5.40
C HIS A 37 3.19 3.19 5.92
N PHE A 38 4.01 2.49 6.72
CA PHE A 38 3.66 1.20 7.30
C PHE A 38 3.96 1.20 8.80
N ARG A 39 3.03 0.67 9.58
CA ARG A 39 3.18 0.50 11.01
C ARG A 39 2.46 -0.76 11.47
N ILE A 40 3.07 -1.52 12.37
CA ILE A 40 2.35 -2.54 13.14
C ILE A 40 1.90 -1.92 14.46
N GLU A 41 0.62 -2.06 14.78
CA GLU A 41 0.09 -1.70 16.10
C GLU A 41 -0.46 -2.95 16.81
N GLY A 42 -0.27 -2.99 18.13
CA GLY A 42 -0.62 -4.16 18.93
C GLY A 42 0.26 -5.37 18.60
N HIS A 43 -0.33 -6.56 18.60
CA HIS A 43 0.43 -7.79 18.35
C HIS A 43 0.77 -7.99 16.87
N GLU A 44 -0.16 -7.74 15.94
CA GLU A 44 0.01 -8.13 14.52
C GLU A 44 -0.74 -7.26 13.51
N ALA A 45 -1.43 -6.19 13.93
CA ALA A 45 -2.26 -5.41 13.02
C ALA A 45 -1.39 -4.44 12.19
N LEU A 46 -1.27 -4.73 10.89
CA LEU A 46 -0.58 -3.84 9.95
C LEU A 46 -1.50 -2.70 9.50
N PHE A 47 -1.08 -1.48 9.79
CA PHE A 47 -1.62 -0.24 9.25
C PHE A 47 -0.72 0.25 8.13
N TYR A 48 -1.35 0.75 7.06
CA TYR A 48 -0.62 1.32 5.94
C TYR A 48 -1.39 2.43 5.23
N ASP A 49 -0.66 3.29 4.54
CA ASP A 49 -1.20 4.32 3.66
C ASP A 49 -1.55 3.71 2.28
N PRO A 50 -2.84 3.65 1.87
CA PRO A 50 -3.24 3.07 0.59
C PRO A 50 -3.00 4.02 -0.60
N ALA A 51 -2.77 5.31 -0.35
CA ALA A 51 -2.62 6.33 -1.39
C ALA A 51 -1.44 7.28 -1.12
N PRO A 52 -0.21 6.75 -1.03
CA PRO A 52 0.97 7.57 -0.79
C PRO A 52 1.26 8.51 -1.96
N ALA A 53 1.96 9.61 -1.67
CA ALA A 53 2.36 10.56 -2.69
C ALA A 53 3.37 9.92 -3.65
N ALA A 54 3.37 10.35 -4.92
CA ALA A 54 4.31 9.87 -5.93
C ALA A 54 5.79 10.10 -5.55
N ALA A 55 6.07 11.10 -4.69
CA ALA A 55 7.40 11.37 -4.15
C ALA A 55 7.90 10.25 -3.21
N ASP A 56 7.00 9.50 -2.57
CA ASP A 56 7.32 8.42 -1.65
C ASP A 56 7.47 7.07 -2.37
N ARG A 57 7.47 7.06 -3.72
CA ARG A 57 7.52 5.82 -4.52
C ARG A 57 8.67 4.91 -4.13
N ASP A 58 9.86 5.46 -3.99
CA ASP A 58 11.05 4.68 -3.68
C ASP A 58 10.95 4.03 -2.30
N ASP A 59 10.33 4.71 -1.33
CA ASP A 59 10.06 4.15 0.00
C ASP A 59 9.08 2.98 -0.10
N ILE A 60 7.98 3.17 -0.82
CA ILE A 60 6.96 2.14 -1.05
C ILE A 60 7.52 0.92 -1.80
N GLU A 61 8.35 1.14 -2.82
CA GLU A 61 8.96 0.06 -3.59
C GLU A 61 9.99 -0.72 -2.75
N ARG A 62 10.78 -0.03 -1.91
CA ARG A 62 11.66 -0.70 -0.95
C ARG A 62 10.85 -1.56 0.03
N ALA A 63 9.72 -1.06 0.53
CA ALA A 63 8.84 -1.85 1.38
C ALA A 63 8.26 -3.07 0.64
N ARG A 64 7.89 -2.92 -0.63
CA ARG A 64 7.40 -4.01 -1.48
C ARG A 64 8.45 -5.13 -1.62
N VAL A 65 9.68 -4.77 -1.96
CA VAL A 65 10.81 -5.71 -2.14
C VAL A 65 11.23 -6.34 -0.81
N ALA A 66 11.14 -5.61 0.30
CA ALA A 66 11.48 -6.11 1.63
C ALA A 66 10.47 -7.14 2.17
N CYS A 67 9.27 -7.24 1.60
CA CYS A 67 8.24 -8.18 2.06
C CYS A 67 8.60 -9.63 1.67
N PRO A 68 8.92 -10.53 2.63
CA PRO A 68 9.39 -11.88 2.31
C PRO A 68 8.34 -12.75 1.60
N VAL A 69 7.07 -12.47 1.86
CA VAL A 69 5.90 -13.17 1.32
C VAL A 69 5.23 -12.41 0.16
N GLN A 70 5.83 -11.31 -0.29
CA GLN A 70 5.36 -10.50 -1.42
C GLN A 70 3.88 -10.07 -1.32
N ALA A 71 3.41 -9.74 -0.11
CA ALA A 71 2.03 -9.36 0.15
C ALA A 71 1.65 -7.94 -0.36
N ILE A 72 2.63 -7.10 -0.71
CA ILE A 72 2.42 -5.70 -1.06
C ILE A 72 2.31 -5.56 -2.58
N ARG A 73 1.27 -4.88 -3.06
CA ARG A 73 1.09 -4.48 -4.46
C ARG A 73 1.09 -2.97 -4.59
N VAL A 74 1.71 -2.50 -5.66
CA VAL A 74 1.85 -1.08 -5.98
C VAL A 74 1.40 -0.89 -7.43
N GLN A 75 0.54 0.08 -7.67
CA GLN A 75 0.10 0.49 -9.01
C GLN A 75 0.38 1.97 -9.17
N ASP A 76 0.91 2.36 -10.33
CA ASP A 76 1.04 3.76 -10.72
C ASP A 76 0.25 3.97 -12.01
N PRO A 77 -1.03 4.38 -11.91
CA PRO A 77 -1.86 4.56 -13.09
C PRO A 77 -1.31 5.61 -14.07
N GLY A 78 -0.36 6.46 -13.66
CA GLY A 78 0.32 7.40 -14.55
C GLY A 78 1.51 6.82 -15.32
N ARG A 79 2.04 5.66 -14.90
CA ARG A 79 3.14 4.94 -15.60
C ARG A 79 2.72 3.61 -16.24
N ASP A 80 1.62 3.04 -15.77
CA ASP A 80 1.09 1.75 -16.25
C ASP A 80 0.13 1.92 -17.45
N ALA A 81 -0.10 3.16 -17.90
CA ALA A 81 -0.96 3.54 -19.02
C ALA A 81 -0.22 3.65 -20.36
#